data_AF-A0A363U035-F1
#
_entry.id   AF-A0A363U035-F1
#
_cell.length_a   1.000
_cell.length_b   1.000
_cell.length_c   1.000
_cell.angle_alpha   90.00
_cell.angle_beta   90.00
_cell.angle_gamma   90.00
#
_symmetry.space_group_name_H-M   'P 1'
#
loop_
_entity.id
_entity.type
_entity.pdbx_description
1 polymer ?
#
loop_
_entity_poly.entity_id
_entity_poly.type
_entity_poly.pdbx_seq_one_letter_code
_entity_poly.pdbx_strand_id
1 'polypeptide(L)'
;MDDVQKNILSKILRKRIESLGYASLRKFHADRKELDCSYELLRQVAYGGRVPRSETLLRILHAMRFTPSQARRIMELHYRGYIPPGDAYSPPASTPAEEIPAIPGEPPDAAPIPQASAGTGPDGDRQPPAFPIHDPVEICDILSRSLPKIPLQGNEDFWEILRQVTGIAERKVQELARRKEDQPLLFEKEPEAIYHFLVRRGKIPPYLSKGEPLPLEFAKGIDYGDRFRGVLLGAAIGETLARAAQGLSHKDVQELYGRIEGFSPLRSHGRDPAAGDPSPPASLLLARSLARQGKVDPEEIAALFAASPGSFRARGETEFAANLSDRGFPWFEAGVNAADSGPACRIAPLSLLRAADYRRMKLEAGILSSITHPNAAAIAGAIAHGTAIARLLHTPPGSLDVLGFARGISPAISGIEPDRAARSRQARHTPTLLRKLGTELAALLLRRAEIEEMQEALGNGTAVQEGLPFAWACFLRTPDSFEEAVLPAVNLGNDAEAVASMAGSLCGAYLGASSIPGRLRSGLPWRKELEGLADDLLYLARREPERGGSGIPPGPTAS
;
A
#
# COMPACT_ATOMS: atom_id res chain seq x y z
N MET A 1 9.90 16.31 -23.02
CA MET A 1 8.98 15.82 -21.97
C MET A 1 7.72 16.64 -21.91
N ASP A 2 7.86 17.96 -21.86
CA ASP A 2 6.77 18.93 -21.98
C ASP A 2 5.75 18.55 -23.08
N ASP A 3 6.17 18.35 -24.33
CA ASP A 3 5.22 18.10 -25.42
C ASP A 3 4.36 16.83 -25.29
N VAL A 4 4.83 15.76 -24.65
CA VAL A 4 4.04 14.51 -24.52
C VAL A 4 3.03 14.61 -23.39
N GLN A 5 3.44 15.15 -22.22
CA GLN A 5 2.51 15.43 -21.12
C GLN A 5 1.50 16.51 -21.53
N LYS A 6 1.95 17.58 -22.21
CA LYS A 6 1.10 18.60 -22.82
C LYS A 6 0.05 17.97 -23.74
N ASN A 7 0.44 16.97 -24.54
CA ASN A 7 -0.44 16.28 -25.47
C ASN A 7 -1.44 15.34 -24.77
N ILE A 8 -1.07 14.69 -23.66
CA ILE A 8 -2.01 13.90 -22.84
C ILE A 8 -3.08 14.79 -22.21
N LEU A 9 -2.69 15.92 -21.60
CA LEU A 9 -3.64 16.87 -21.02
C LEU A 9 -4.62 17.39 -22.09
N SER A 10 -4.09 17.81 -23.24
CA SER A 10 -4.87 18.25 -24.41
C SER A 10 -5.89 17.19 -24.84
N LYS A 11 -5.47 15.93 -24.97
CA LYS A 11 -6.37 14.81 -25.32
C LYS A 11 -7.47 14.58 -24.29
N ILE A 12 -7.13 14.57 -23.01
CA ILE A 12 -8.08 14.39 -21.91
C ILE A 12 -9.15 15.49 -21.92
N LEU A 13 -8.73 16.75 -22.03
CA LEU A 13 -9.65 17.90 -21.99
C LEU A 13 -10.53 17.96 -23.24
N ARG A 14 -9.99 17.65 -24.44
CA ARG A 14 -10.78 17.59 -25.69
C ARG A 14 -11.88 16.55 -25.61
N LYS A 15 -11.52 15.31 -25.24
CA LYS A 15 -12.49 14.21 -25.07
C LYS A 15 -13.54 14.56 -24.01
N ARG A 16 -13.16 15.29 -22.95
CA ARG A 16 -14.12 15.73 -21.93
C ARG A 16 -15.13 16.74 -22.45
N ILE A 17 -14.70 17.71 -23.26
CA ILE A 17 -15.61 18.70 -23.86
C ILE A 17 -16.67 18.02 -24.73
N GLU A 18 -16.27 17.03 -25.52
CA GLU A 18 -17.17 16.19 -26.32
C GLU A 18 -18.15 15.42 -25.43
N SER A 19 -17.65 14.75 -24.38
CA SER A 19 -18.50 13.98 -23.45
C SER A 19 -19.53 14.82 -22.70
N LEU A 20 -19.24 16.10 -22.48
CA LEU A 20 -20.16 17.05 -21.86
C LEU A 20 -21.21 17.62 -22.84
N GLY A 21 -21.17 17.23 -24.12
CA GLY A 21 -22.13 17.65 -25.14
C GLY A 21 -21.90 19.05 -25.70
N TYR A 22 -20.72 19.64 -25.52
CA TYR A 22 -20.41 20.97 -26.04
C TYR A 22 -19.91 20.91 -27.49
N ALA A 23 -20.57 21.65 -28.37
CA ALA A 23 -20.20 21.74 -29.79
C ALA A 23 -18.85 22.44 -30.04
N SER A 24 -18.34 23.21 -29.08
CA SER A 24 -17.02 23.83 -29.15
C SER A 24 -16.53 24.28 -27.77
N LEU A 25 -15.21 24.45 -27.63
CA LEU A 25 -14.61 25.03 -26.43
C LEU A 25 -15.09 26.47 -26.16
N ARG A 26 -15.40 27.26 -27.21
CA ARG A 26 -15.98 28.60 -27.05
C ARG A 26 -17.33 28.56 -26.34
N LYS A 27 -18.19 27.61 -26.74
CA LYS A 27 -19.50 27.41 -26.10
C LYS A 27 -19.34 26.96 -24.65
N PHE A 28 -18.42 26.03 -24.39
CA PHE A 28 -18.09 25.61 -23.03
C PHE A 28 -17.62 26.77 -22.13
N HIS A 29 -16.71 27.62 -22.63
CA HIS A 29 -16.21 28.78 -21.88
C HIS A 29 -17.32 29.80 -21.59
N ALA A 30 -18.19 30.05 -22.57
CA ALA A 30 -19.32 30.97 -22.40
C ALA A 30 -20.35 30.47 -21.36
N ASP A 31 -20.62 29.17 -21.33
CA ASP A 31 -21.61 28.55 -20.43
C ASP A 31 -21.07 28.33 -19.01
N ARG A 32 -19.74 28.33 -18.82
CA ARG A 32 -19.08 28.12 -17.53
C ARG A 32 -18.41 29.40 -17.02
N LYS A 33 -19.22 30.37 -16.62
CA LYS A 33 -18.73 31.65 -16.05
C LYS A 33 -17.93 31.49 -14.75
N GLU A 34 -18.01 30.33 -14.11
CA GLU A 34 -17.21 29.90 -12.96
C GLU A 34 -15.74 29.59 -13.32
N LEU A 35 -15.40 29.41 -14.60
CA LEU A 35 -14.02 29.42 -15.08
C LEU A 35 -13.49 30.86 -15.03
N ASP A 36 -12.89 31.21 -13.89
CA ASP A 36 -12.10 32.43 -13.71
C ASP A 36 -10.75 32.33 -14.48
N CYS A 37 -10.83 32.14 -15.79
CA CYS A 37 -9.69 32.09 -16.70
C CYS A 37 -10.09 32.56 -18.11
N SER A 38 -9.15 33.13 -18.86
CA SER A 38 -9.43 33.64 -20.21
C SER A 38 -9.66 32.50 -21.21
N TYR A 39 -10.51 32.75 -22.21
CA TYR A 39 -10.75 31.78 -23.29
C TYR A 39 -9.45 31.34 -23.98
N GLU A 40 -8.51 32.28 -24.18
CA GLU A 40 -7.24 31.98 -24.83
C GLU A 40 -6.34 31.09 -23.97
N LEU A 41 -6.34 31.28 -22.65
CA LEU A 41 -5.65 30.38 -21.73
C LEU A 41 -6.28 28.98 -21.79
N LEU A 42 -7.61 28.88 -21.71
CA LEU A 42 -8.31 27.60 -21.81
C LEU A 42 -8.04 26.90 -23.15
N ARG A 43 -7.99 27.66 -24.26
CA ARG A 43 -7.65 27.15 -25.59
C ARG A 43 -6.22 26.63 -25.66
N GLN A 44 -5.27 27.34 -25.06
CA GLN A 44 -3.88 26.89 -24.98
C GLN A 44 -3.72 25.63 -24.14
N VAL A 45 -4.51 25.46 -23.08
CA VAL A 45 -4.49 24.26 -22.24
C VAL A 45 -5.15 23.08 -22.96
N ALA A 46 -6.36 23.25 -23.48
CA ALA A 46 -7.15 22.18 -24.08
C ALA A 46 -6.72 21.80 -25.51
N TYR A 47 -6.20 22.74 -26.30
CA TYR A 47 -5.75 22.46 -27.67
C TYR A 47 -4.24 22.60 -27.84
N GLY A 48 -3.60 23.57 -27.19
CA GLY A 48 -2.14 23.77 -27.24
C GLY A 48 -1.36 22.89 -26.27
N GLY A 49 -2.05 22.14 -25.40
CA GLY A 49 -1.44 21.29 -24.38
C GLY A 49 -0.72 22.03 -23.26
N ARG A 50 -0.71 23.36 -23.22
CA ARG A 50 -0.02 24.14 -22.19
C ARG A 50 -0.50 23.74 -20.80
N VAL A 51 0.41 23.33 -19.92
CA VAL A 51 0.09 23.09 -18.50
C VAL A 51 0.07 24.48 -17.81
N PRO A 52 -1.05 24.90 -17.17
CA PRO A 52 -1.15 26.22 -16.54
C PRO A 52 -0.51 26.20 -15.13
N ARG A 53 -0.96 27.00 -14.16
CA ARG A 53 -0.60 26.81 -12.74
C ARG A 53 -1.52 25.77 -12.08
N SER A 54 -1.12 25.21 -10.95
CA SER A 54 -1.88 24.17 -10.22
C SER A 54 -3.31 24.58 -9.92
N GLU A 55 -3.52 25.80 -9.42
CA GLU A 55 -4.85 26.30 -9.05
C GLU A 55 -5.72 26.48 -10.29
N THR A 56 -5.12 26.97 -11.38
CA THR A 56 -5.80 27.15 -12.67
C THR A 56 -6.18 25.81 -13.28
N LEU A 57 -5.30 24.81 -13.25
CA LEU A 57 -5.61 23.49 -13.76
C LEU A 57 -6.74 22.86 -12.94
N LEU A 58 -6.67 22.91 -11.62
CA LEU A 58 -7.71 22.39 -10.74
C LEU A 58 -9.09 23.04 -11.03
N ARG A 59 -9.13 24.36 -11.21
CA ARG A 59 -10.36 25.08 -11.60
C ARG A 59 -10.90 24.61 -12.94
N ILE A 60 -10.04 24.44 -13.95
CA ILE A 60 -10.43 23.91 -15.27
C ILE A 60 -11.02 22.50 -15.12
N LEU A 61 -10.38 21.65 -14.32
CA LEU A 61 -10.85 20.28 -14.08
C LEU A 61 -12.19 20.25 -13.34
N HIS A 62 -12.37 21.08 -12.32
CA HIS A 62 -13.64 21.23 -11.62
C HIS A 62 -14.76 21.72 -12.56
N ALA A 63 -14.48 22.74 -13.37
CA ALA A 63 -15.47 23.27 -14.30
C ALA A 63 -15.82 22.30 -15.45
N MET A 64 -14.88 21.41 -15.83
CA MET A 64 -15.12 20.28 -16.72
C MET A 64 -15.72 19.05 -16.02
N ARG A 65 -16.17 19.21 -14.76
CA ARG A 65 -16.85 18.19 -13.97
C ARG A 65 -16.05 16.90 -13.86
N PHE A 66 -14.72 16.98 -13.76
CA PHE A 66 -13.93 15.81 -13.36
C PHE A 66 -14.24 15.50 -11.89
N THR A 67 -14.33 14.21 -11.54
CA THR A 67 -14.47 13.80 -10.14
C THR A 67 -13.22 14.20 -9.34
N PRO A 68 -13.30 14.31 -8.00
CA PRO A 68 -12.11 14.63 -7.19
C PRO A 68 -10.94 13.67 -7.43
N SER A 69 -11.20 12.37 -7.66
CA SER A 69 -10.16 11.37 -7.97
C SER A 69 -9.55 11.59 -9.36
N GLN A 70 -10.35 11.84 -10.39
CA GLN A 70 -9.85 12.18 -11.73
C GLN A 70 -9.02 13.47 -11.71
N ALA A 71 -9.53 14.51 -11.02
CA ALA A 71 -8.84 15.78 -10.92
C ALA A 71 -7.49 15.63 -10.21
N ARG A 72 -7.46 14.92 -9.08
CA ARG A 72 -6.22 14.57 -8.36
C ARG A 72 -5.24 13.85 -9.26
N ARG A 73 -5.69 12.86 -10.04
CA ARG A 73 -4.79 12.09 -10.92
C ARG A 73 -4.21 12.93 -12.05
N ILE A 74 -5.02 13.77 -12.68
CA ILE A 74 -4.54 14.71 -13.72
C ILE A 74 -3.57 15.72 -13.10
N MET A 75 -3.85 16.19 -11.88
CA MET A 75 -2.93 17.06 -11.15
C MET A 75 -1.60 16.37 -10.85
N GLU A 76 -1.60 15.13 -10.35
CA GLU A 76 -0.38 14.34 -10.10
C GLU A 76 0.45 14.07 -11.37
N LEU A 77 -0.20 13.93 -12.53
CA LEU A 77 0.49 13.77 -13.82
C LEU A 77 1.35 14.98 -14.21
N HIS A 78 0.98 16.18 -13.73
CA HIS A 78 1.59 17.45 -14.12
C HIS A 78 2.33 18.16 -12.98
N TYR A 79 1.93 17.92 -11.73
CA TYR A 79 2.50 18.51 -10.52
C TYR A 79 2.79 17.40 -9.52
N ARG A 80 4.07 17.05 -9.36
CA ARG A 80 4.49 16.03 -8.38
C ARG A 80 4.19 16.50 -6.95
N GLY A 81 3.68 15.61 -6.11
CA GLY A 81 3.43 15.89 -4.69
C GLY A 81 2.26 16.84 -4.42
N TYR A 82 1.33 17.01 -5.36
CA TYR A 82 0.15 17.84 -5.15
C TYR A 82 -0.72 17.28 -4.01
N ILE A 83 -0.82 18.06 -2.92
CA ILE A 83 -1.73 17.81 -1.80
C ILE A 83 -2.96 18.72 -2.01
N PRO A 84 -4.18 18.16 -2.09
CA PRO A 84 -5.38 18.97 -2.27
C PRO A 84 -5.58 19.97 -1.12
N PRO A 85 -6.02 21.20 -1.38
CA PRO A 85 -6.51 22.08 -0.32
C PRO A 85 -7.78 21.47 0.28
N GLY A 86 -7.67 20.90 1.49
CA GLY A 86 -8.75 20.22 2.21
C GLY A 86 -8.33 18.97 2.99
N ASP A 87 -7.17 18.38 2.66
CA ASP A 87 -6.61 17.21 3.38
C ASP A 87 -5.69 17.60 4.56
N ALA A 88 -5.60 18.89 4.88
CA ALA A 88 -4.97 19.35 6.12
C ALA A 88 -5.91 19.04 7.30
N TYR A 89 -5.61 17.94 8.00
CA TYR A 89 -5.98 17.65 9.40
C TYR A 89 -7.31 18.27 9.87
N SER A 90 -8.44 17.63 9.60
CA SER A 90 -9.64 17.81 10.42
C SER A 90 -9.56 16.82 11.58
N PRO A 91 -9.37 17.26 12.85
CA PRO A 91 -9.54 16.36 13.97
C PRO A 91 -11.00 15.86 13.99
N PRO A 92 -11.26 14.62 14.45
CA PRO A 92 -12.62 14.10 14.52
C PRO A 92 -13.47 15.01 15.41
N ALA A 93 -14.67 15.32 14.93
CA ALA A 93 -15.66 16.10 15.66
C ALA A 93 -15.86 15.50 17.06
N SER A 94 -15.52 16.29 18.08
CA SER A 94 -15.86 16.02 19.46
C SER A 94 -17.36 15.84 19.59
N THR A 95 -17.76 14.70 20.16
CA THR A 95 -19.11 14.40 20.65
C THR A 95 -19.71 15.60 21.39
N PRO A 96 -21.01 15.89 21.21
CA PRO A 96 -21.63 17.06 21.83
C PRO A 96 -21.57 16.92 23.36
N ALA A 97 -21.02 17.94 24.02
CA ALA A 97 -21.00 18.02 25.47
C ALA A 97 -22.44 18.05 26.01
N GLU A 98 -22.71 17.20 27.00
CA GLU A 98 -23.91 17.24 27.82
C GLU A 98 -24.02 18.61 28.51
N GLU A 99 -25.23 19.17 28.50
CA GLU A 99 -25.61 20.41 29.16
C GLU A 99 -25.34 20.34 30.66
N ILE A 100 -24.54 21.27 31.18
CA ILE A 100 -24.43 21.53 32.63
C ILE A 100 -25.12 22.88 32.92
N PRO A 101 -25.98 22.99 33.95
CA PRO A 101 -26.88 24.14 34.12
C PRO A 101 -26.16 25.38 34.66
N ALA A 102 -26.70 26.55 34.27
CA ALA A 102 -26.25 27.87 34.68
C ALA A 102 -26.30 28.10 36.21
N ILE A 103 -25.26 28.75 36.75
CA ILE A 103 -25.26 29.35 38.09
C ILE A 103 -25.24 30.88 37.92
N PRO A 104 -26.13 31.66 38.59
CA PRO A 104 -26.24 33.11 38.44
C PRO A 104 -25.43 33.88 39.51
N GLY A 105 -24.90 35.06 39.14
CA GLY A 105 -24.43 36.07 40.12
C GLY A 105 -23.23 36.93 39.66
N GLU A 106 -23.52 38.19 39.34
CA GLU A 106 -22.69 39.41 39.08
C GLU A 106 -21.54 39.71 40.09
N PRO A 107 -20.64 40.74 39.92
CA PRO A 107 -20.82 42.04 39.22
C PRO A 107 -19.59 42.59 38.41
N PRO A 108 -19.69 43.81 37.80
CA PRO A 108 -18.76 44.32 36.80
C PRO A 108 -17.72 45.29 37.38
N ASP A 109 -16.51 45.28 36.83
CA ASP A 109 -15.68 46.47 36.53
C ASP A 109 -14.25 46.05 36.16
N ALA A 110 -13.83 46.32 34.92
CA ALA A 110 -12.44 46.71 34.59
C ALA A 110 -12.33 47.20 33.13
N ALA A 111 -11.66 48.34 33.00
CA ALA A 111 -11.49 49.23 31.86
C ALA A 111 -10.87 48.62 30.57
N PRO A 112 -11.03 49.30 29.40
CA PRO A 112 -10.63 48.77 28.09
C PRO A 112 -9.10 48.81 27.85
N ILE A 113 -8.58 47.72 27.29
CA ILE A 113 -7.20 47.59 26.79
C ILE A 113 -7.11 48.26 25.40
N PRO A 114 -6.10 49.13 25.14
CA PRO A 114 -6.04 49.91 23.90
C PRO A 114 -5.63 49.07 22.69
N GLN A 115 -6.27 49.36 21.56
CA GLN A 115 -5.92 48.86 20.23
C GLN A 115 -4.55 49.41 19.79
N ALA A 116 -3.60 48.53 19.52
CA ALA A 116 -2.36 48.88 18.82
C ALA A 116 -2.55 48.72 17.30
N SER A 117 -2.21 49.80 16.61
CA SER A 117 -2.41 50.09 15.20
C SER A 117 -1.58 49.24 14.25
N ALA A 118 -2.16 48.99 13.08
CA ALA A 118 -1.49 48.48 11.89
C ALA A 118 -0.44 49.49 11.37
N GLY A 119 0.79 49.02 11.17
CA GLY A 119 1.85 49.74 10.47
C GLY A 119 2.32 48.93 9.26
N THR A 120 2.17 49.52 8.08
CA THR A 120 2.62 49.03 6.77
C THR A 120 4.08 49.46 6.50
N GLY A 121 4.93 48.53 6.03
CA GLY A 121 6.28 48.82 5.52
C GLY A 121 7.12 47.54 5.29
N PRO A 122 8.09 47.52 4.34
CA PRO A 122 8.19 46.48 3.31
C PRO A 122 9.28 45.41 3.51
N ASP A 123 9.09 44.28 2.82
CA ASP A 123 10.01 43.20 2.43
C ASP A 123 11.25 42.87 3.28
N GLY A 124 11.21 41.67 3.87
CA GLY A 124 12.36 40.93 4.34
C GLY A 124 11.91 39.56 4.85
N ASP A 125 12.41 38.49 4.21
CA ASP A 125 12.20 37.08 4.55
C ASP A 125 11.86 36.82 6.03
N ARG A 126 10.61 36.44 6.29
CA ARG A 126 10.25 35.75 7.53
C ARG A 126 9.55 34.46 7.17
N GLN A 127 10.34 33.40 7.00
CA GLN A 127 9.85 32.07 7.32
C GLN A 127 9.23 32.13 8.73
N PRO A 128 8.04 31.54 8.94
CA PRO A 128 7.59 31.29 10.31
C PRO A 128 8.69 30.46 11.00
N PRO A 129 9.06 30.76 12.25
CA PRO A 129 10.10 29.98 12.92
C PRO A 129 9.64 28.52 12.93
N ALA A 130 10.47 27.65 12.37
CA ALA A 130 10.31 26.22 12.54
C ALA A 130 10.31 25.96 14.06
N PHE A 131 9.17 25.50 14.59
CA PHE A 131 9.18 24.94 15.94
C PHE A 131 10.18 23.79 15.92
N PRO A 132 11.24 23.83 16.74
CA PRO A 132 12.15 22.70 16.82
C PRO A 132 11.33 21.52 17.36
N ILE A 133 11.38 20.39 16.66
CA ILE A 133 10.88 19.13 17.21
C ILE A 133 11.87 18.75 18.32
N HIS A 134 11.62 19.24 19.53
CA HIS A 134 12.46 18.94 20.69
C HIS A 134 12.22 17.51 21.17
N ASP A 135 13.29 16.80 21.48
CA ASP A 135 13.25 15.49 22.15
C ASP A 135 12.41 15.62 23.44
N PRO A 136 11.45 14.72 23.71
CA PRO A 136 10.68 14.72 24.96
C PRO A 136 11.54 14.86 26.22
N VAL A 137 12.77 14.32 26.23
CA VAL A 137 13.71 14.46 27.34
C VAL A 137 14.19 15.91 27.47
N GLU A 138 14.49 16.56 26.34
CA GLU A 138 14.94 17.95 26.29
C GLU A 138 13.80 18.90 26.68
N ILE A 139 12.55 18.61 26.27
CA ILE A 139 11.35 19.32 26.73
C ILE A 139 11.21 19.20 28.26
N CYS A 140 11.33 17.99 28.81
CA CYS A 140 11.26 17.77 30.25
C CYS A 140 12.36 18.53 31.01
N ASP A 141 13.59 18.55 30.48
CA ASP A 141 14.70 19.29 31.08
C ASP A 141 14.50 20.81 31.02
N ILE A 142 14.04 21.33 29.87
CA ILE A 142 13.74 22.75 29.68
C ILE A 142 12.62 23.18 30.62
N LEU A 143 11.53 22.39 30.69
CA LEU A 143 10.42 22.64 31.59
C LEU A 143 10.89 22.62 33.03
N SER A 144 11.61 21.58 33.47
CA SER A 144 12.11 21.46 34.84
C SER A 144 13.01 22.63 35.28
N ARG A 145 13.79 23.21 34.37
CA ARG A 145 14.64 24.39 34.64
C ARG A 145 13.87 25.71 34.62
N SER A 146 12.77 25.77 33.88
CA SER A 146 12.02 27.01 33.61
C SER A 146 10.83 27.19 34.56
N LEU A 147 10.19 26.08 34.97
CA LEU A 147 9.08 26.05 35.91
C LEU A 147 9.32 26.89 37.18
N PRO A 148 10.49 26.80 37.87
CA PRO A 148 10.72 27.55 39.12
C PRO A 148 10.82 29.07 38.95
N LYS A 149 10.91 29.57 37.71
CA LYS A 149 11.13 30.98 37.38
C LYS A 149 9.85 31.74 37.02
N ILE A 150 8.70 31.04 36.95
CA ILE A 150 7.41 31.62 36.56
C ILE A 150 6.68 32.07 37.84
N PRO A 151 6.24 33.34 37.94
CA PRO A 151 5.64 33.89 39.16
C PRO A 151 4.35 33.15 39.59
N LEU A 152 4.16 33.06 40.91
CA LEU A 152 3.38 32.03 41.62
C LEU A 152 1.93 32.37 42.00
N GLN A 153 1.27 33.37 41.40
CA GLN A 153 -0.13 33.69 41.76
C GLN A 153 -1.07 33.86 40.57
N GLY A 154 -2.22 33.18 40.64
CA GLY A 154 -3.39 33.41 39.80
C GLY A 154 -3.56 32.54 38.54
N ASN A 155 -2.75 31.49 38.36
CA ASN A 155 -2.78 30.69 37.13
C ASN A 155 -2.78 29.16 37.40
N GLU A 156 -3.72 28.70 38.22
CA GLU A 156 -3.86 27.27 38.57
C GLU A 156 -4.09 26.40 37.33
N ASP A 157 -4.87 26.89 36.35
CA ASP A 157 -5.13 26.21 35.08
C ASP A 157 -3.87 25.97 34.26
N PHE A 158 -2.96 26.96 34.19
CA PHE A 158 -1.67 26.79 33.51
C PHE A 158 -0.83 25.69 34.18
N TRP A 159 -0.79 25.65 35.51
CA TRP A 159 -0.05 24.63 36.26
C TRP A 159 -0.66 23.23 36.14
N GLU A 160 -1.98 23.14 35.99
CA GLU A 160 -2.67 21.87 35.75
C GLU A 160 -2.42 21.36 34.32
N ILE A 161 -2.51 22.24 33.31
CA ILE A 161 -2.14 21.92 31.92
C ILE A 161 -0.67 21.49 31.85
N LEU A 162 0.22 22.20 32.54
CA LEU A 162 1.64 21.87 32.54
C LEU A 162 1.92 20.52 33.21
N ARG A 163 1.26 20.21 34.34
CA ARG A 163 1.33 18.87 34.96
C ARG A 163 0.81 17.78 34.05
N GLN A 164 -0.27 18.02 33.30
CA GLN A 164 -0.78 17.05 32.33
C GLN A 164 0.20 16.85 31.16
N VAL A 165 0.75 17.92 30.61
CA VAL A 165 1.76 17.85 29.53
C VAL A 165 3.02 17.12 30.00
N THR A 166 3.49 17.41 31.22
CA THR A 166 4.67 16.76 31.80
C THR A 166 4.40 15.27 32.07
N GLY A 167 3.23 14.93 32.62
CA GLY A 167 2.82 13.53 32.81
C GLY A 167 2.58 12.76 31.51
N ILE A 168 2.22 13.43 30.40
CA ILE A 168 2.19 12.83 29.06
C ILE A 168 3.63 12.61 28.55
N ALA A 169 4.53 13.59 28.75
CA ALA A 169 5.93 13.48 28.36
C ALA A 169 6.67 12.38 29.13
N GLU A 170 6.49 12.30 30.45
CA GLU A 170 7.06 11.24 31.31
C GLU A 170 6.55 9.86 30.91
N ARG A 171 5.24 9.71 30.65
CA ARG A 171 4.68 8.44 30.14
C ARG A 171 5.30 8.07 28.80
N LYS A 172 5.46 9.03 27.87
CA LYS A 172 6.15 8.80 26.59
C LYS A 172 7.60 8.39 26.80
N VAL A 173 8.34 9.02 27.70
CA VAL A 173 9.74 8.67 28.01
C VAL A 173 9.85 7.28 28.61
N GLN A 174 8.99 6.93 29.57
CA GLN A 174 8.94 5.59 30.16
C GLN A 174 8.54 4.53 29.12
N GLU A 175 7.61 4.85 28.23
CA GLU A 175 7.20 3.97 27.14
C GLU A 175 8.33 3.79 26.12
N LEU A 176 9.07 4.85 25.76
CA LEU A 176 10.26 4.78 24.92
C LEU A 176 11.41 4.00 25.58
N ALA A 177 11.62 4.17 26.88
CA ALA A 177 12.62 3.41 27.65
C ALA A 177 12.26 1.92 27.69
N ARG A 178 11.01 1.58 28.00
CA ARG A 178 10.49 0.20 27.91
C ARG A 178 10.60 -0.36 26.50
N ARG A 179 10.31 0.43 25.46
CA ARG A 179 10.46 0.03 24.04
C ARG A 179 11.92 -0.27 23.66
N LYS A 180 12.90 0.43 24.26
CA LYS A 180 14.34 0.13 24.10
C LYS A 180 14.78 -1.12 24.86
N GLU A 181 14.24 -1.36 26.05
CA GLU A 181 14.50 -2.59 26.82
C GLU A 181 13.83 -3.82 26.18
N ASP A 182 12.66 -3.63 25.56
CA ASP A 182 11.88 -4.66 24.86
C ASP A 182 12.26 -4.82 23.38
N GLN A 183 13.24 -4.05 22.88
CA GLN A 183 13.74 -4.23 21.51
C GLN A 183 14.21 -5.68 21.34
N PRO A 184 13.90 -6.33 20.21
CA PRO A 184 14.22 -7.74 19.96
C PRO A 184 15.72 -8.02 19.73
N LEU A 185 16.61 -7.33 20.45
CA LEU A 185 18.05 -7.64 20.53
C LEU A 185 18.34 -8.94 21.33
N LEU A 186 17.31 -9.63 21.84
CA LEU A 186 17.44 -10.87 22.60
C LEU A 186 17.38 -12.16 21.77
N PHE A 187 17.10 -12.09 20.47
CA PHE A 187 16.97 -13.27 19.62
C PHE A 187 17.94 -13.16 18.45
N GLU A 188 18.55 -14.26 18.02
CA GLU A 188 19.39 -14.35 16.81
C GLU A 188 18.60 -14.12 15.50
N LYS A 189 17.54 -13.29 15.56
CA LYS A 189 16.56 -13.01 14.51
C LYS A 189 15.88 -14.28 13.98
N GLU A 190 15.75 -15.30 14.83
CA GLU A 190 15.05 -16.54 14.50
C GLU A 190 13.53 -16.29 14.35
N PRO A 191 12.93 -16.59 13.18
CA PRO A 191 11.52 -16.30 12.89
C PRO A 191 10.51 -16.91 13.87
N GLU A 192 10.76 -18.11 14.41
CA GLU A 192 9.89 -18.71 15.43
C GLU A 192 9.84 -17.86 16.71
N ALA A 193 10.99 -17.35 17.16
CA ALA A 193 11.06 -16.49 18.34
C ALA A 193 10.34 -15.16 18.09
N ILE A 194 10.54 -14.55 16.91
CA ILE A 194 9.84 -13.34 16.48
C ILE A 194 8.33 -13.57 16.49
N TYR A 195 7.86 -14.66 15.90
CA TYR A 195 6.45 -15.01 15.88
C TYR A 195 5.86 -15.17 17.29
N HIS A 196 6.53 -15.93 18.17
CA HIS A 196 6.05 -16.11 19.54
C HIS A 196 6.02 -14.80 20.32
N PHE A 197 6.99 -13.91 20.10
CA PHE A 197 7.00 -12.57 20.67
C PHE A 197 5.77 -11.75 20.21
N LEU A 198 5.52 -11.70 18.90
CA LEU A 198 4.39 -10.95 18.34
C LEU A 198 3.03 -11.49 18.81
N VAL A 199 2.87 -12.82 18.90
CA VAL A 199 1.66 -13.46 19.44
C VAL A 199 1.48 -13.14 20.93
N ARG A 200 2.53 -13.25 21.75
CA ARG A 200 2.47 -12.98 23.19
C ARG A 200 2.10 -11.52 23.48
N ARG A 201 2.56 -10.59 22.65
CA ARG A 201 2.22 -9.16 22.71
C ARG A 201 0.82 -8.85 22.15
N GLY A 202 0.10 -9.83 21.63
CA GLY A 202 -1.22 -9.65 21.01
C GLY A 202 -1.18 -8.82 19.72
N LYS A 203 0.00 -8.69 19.08
CA LYS A 203 0.16 -7.93 17.83
C LYS A 203 -0.38 -8.70 16.63
N ILE A 204 -0.35 -10.04 16.67
CA ILE A 204 -0.85 -10.92 15.61
C ILE A 204 -1.64 -12.09 16.21
N PRO A 205 -2.60 -12.67 15.46
CA PRO A 205 -3.22 -13.93 15.86
C PRO A 205 -2.23 -15.11 15.75
N PRO A 206 -2.43 -16.21 16.50
CA PRO A 206 -1.58 -17.40 16.42
C PRO A 206 -1.86 -18.20 15.14
N TYR A 207 -1.49 -17.65 13.97
CA TYR A 207 -1.86 -18.21 12.66
C TYR A 207 -1.10 -19.48 12.26
N LEU A 208 0.05 -19.79 12.88
CA LEU A 208 0.88 -20.94 12.47
C LEU A 208 0.21 -22.28 12.84
N SER A 209 -0.56 -22.31 13.93
CA SER A 209 -1.33 -23.49 14.36
C SER A 209 -2.71 -23.57 13.68
N LYS A 210 -2.98 -22.71 12.71
CA LYS A 210 -4.26 -22.59 12.01
C LYS A 210 -4.11 -23.06 10.57
N GLY A 211 -5.18 -23.54 9.95
CA GLY A 211 -5.18 -24.04 8.59
C GLY A 211 -4.38 -25.33 8.35
N GLU A 212 -4.52 -25.88 7.15
CA GLU A 212 -3.90 -27.16 6.77
C GLU A 212 -2.55 -26.96 6.07
N PRO A 213 -1.56 -27.85 6.30
CA PRO A 213 -0.29 -27.81 5.59
C PRO A 213 -0.46 -28.22 4.12
N LEU A 214 0.35 -27.62 3.24
CA LEU A 214 0.38 -27.96 1.82
C LEU A 214 1.77 -28.48 1.43
N PRO A 215 1.87 -29.64 0.76
CA PRO A 215 3.14 -30.15 0.27
C PRO A 215 3.65 -29.29 -0.88
N LEU A 216 4.91 -28.85 -0.78
CA LEU A 216 5.60 -28.07 -1.79
C LEU A 216 6.97 -28.70 -2.04
N GLU A 217 7.17 -29.28 -3.22
CA GLU A 217 8.42 -29.95 -3.58
C GLU A 217 8.79 -29.65 -5.03
N PHE A 218 10.09 -29.44 -5.29
CA PHE A 218 10.59 -29.27 -6.63
C PHE A 218 10.34 -30.54 -7.46
N ALA A 219 9.64 -30.38 -8.58
CA ALA A 219 9.32 -31.46 -9.50
C ALA A 219 10.27 -31.46 -10.70
N LYS A 220 10.51 -32.63 -11.28
CA LYS A 220 11.28 -32.74 -12.54
C LYS A 220 10.44 -32.22 -13.71
N GLY A 221 11.10 -31.68 -14.73
CA GLY A 221 10.44 -31.23 -15.97
C GLY A 221 9.85 -29.82 -15.93
N ILE A 222 10.00 -29.10 -14.81
CA ILE A 222 9.60 -27.70 -14.69
C ILE A 222 10.85 -26.81 -14.77
N ASP A 223 10.80 -25.79 -15.65
CA ASP A 223 11.82 -24.75 -15.68
C ASP A 223 11.56 -23.72 -14.56
N TYR A 224 12.14 -23.99 -13.39
CA TYR A 224 12.04 -23.10 -12.24
C TYR A 224 12.76 -21.76 -12.45
N GLY A 225 13.79 -21.70 -13.32
CA GLY A 225 14.45 -20.44 -13.63
C GLY A 225 13.49 -19.50 -14.36
N ASP A 226 12.81 -20.01 -15.38
CA ASP A 226 11.80 -19.24 -16.11
C ASP A 226 10.62 -18.84 -15.21
N ARG A 227 10.15 -19.74 -14.34
CA ARG A 227 9.04 -19.46 -13.40
C ARG A 227 9.39 -18.45 -12.32
N PHE A 228 10.56 -18.56 -11.69
CA PHE A 228 10.99 -17.61 -10.66
C PHE A 228 11.12 -16.20 -11.24
N ARG A 229 11.75 -16.08 -12.41
CA ARG A 229 11.80 -14.80 -13.15
C ARG A 229 10.40 -14.33 -13.51
N GLY A 230 9.54 -15.24 -13.95
CA GLY A 230 8.15 -14.97 -14.30
C GLY A 230 7.37 -14.33 -13.15
N VAL A 231 7.50 -14.86 -11.94
CA VAL A 231 6.83 -14.33 -10.74
C VAL A 231 7.23 -12.88 -10.47
N LEU A 232 8.54 -12.60 -10.40
CA LEU A 232 9.02 -11.25 -10.09
C LEU A 232 8.72 -10.25 -11.21
N LEU A 233 8.94 -10.65 -12.47
CA LEU A 233 8.62 -9.81 -13.63
C LEU A 233 7.12 -9.57 -13.75
N GLY A 234 6.30 -10.60 -13.58
CA GLY A 234 4.85 -10.52 -13.67
C GLY A 234 4.26 -9.56 -12.63
N ALA A 235 4.68 -9.69 -11.37
CA ALA A 235 4.29 -8.78 -10.29
C ALA A 235 4.69 -7.33 -10.63
N ALA A 236 5.95 -7.11 -10.99
CA ALA A 236 6.48 -5.79 -11.30
C ALA A 236 5.83 -5.15 -12.53
N ILE A 237 5.54 -5.92 -13.58
CA ILE A 237 4.85 -5.46 -14.79
C ILE A 237 3.42 -5.08 -14.44
N GLY A 238 2.69 -5.94 -13.72
CA GLY A 238 1.33 -5.68 -13.28
C GLY A 238 1.23 -4.37 -12.50
N GLU A 239 2.03 -4.21 -11.45
CA GLU A 239 2.06 -2.98 -10.64
C GLU A 239 2.40 -1.75 -11.51
N THR A 240 3.48 -1.82 -12.30
CA THR A 240 3.97 -0.67 -13.08
C THR A 240 2.97 -0.27 -14.17
N LEU A 241 2.33 -1.23 -14.83
CA LEU A 241 1.34 -1.01 -15.87
C LEU A 241 0.05 -0.38 -15.31
N ALA A 242 -0.35 -0.83 -14.11
CA ALA A 242 -1.57 -0.38 -13.43
C ALA A 242 -1.47 1.00 -12.78
N ARG A 243 -0.27 1.59 -12.67
CA ARG A 243 -0.10 2.91 -12.03
C ARG A 243 -1.04 3.97 -12.57
N ALA A 244 -1.30 4.00 -13.87
CA ALA A 244 -2.20 4.99 -14.46
C ALA A 244 -3.67 4.84 -13.98
N ALA A 245 -4.08 3.61 -13.66
CA ALA A 245 -5.44 3.24 -13.27
C ALA A 245 -5.68 3.23 -11.75
N GLN A 246 -4.63 3.29 -10.93
CA GLN A 246 -4.75 3.26 -9.47
C GLN A 246 -5.69 4.35 -8.94
N GLY A 247 -6.68 3.94 -8.14
CA GLY A 247 -7.66 4.81 -7.49
C GLY A 247 -8.75 5.37 -8.42
N LEU A 248 -8.80 4.94 -9.69
CA LEU A 248 -9.79 5.37 -10.67
C LEU A 248 -10.86 4.31 -10.85
N SER A 249 -12.12 4.72 -11.08
CA SER A 249 -13.15 3.74 -11.45
C SER A 249 -12.89 3.18 -12.85
N HIS A 250 -13.46 2.02 -13.18
CA HIS A 250 -13.38 1.46 -14.53
C HIS A 250 -13.79 2.47 -15.62
N LYS A 251 -14.88 3.21 -15.39
CA LYS A 251 -15.35 4.25 -16.31
C LYS A 251 -14.32 5.36 -16.47
N ASP A 252 -13.69 5.79 -15.38
CA ASP A 252 -12.65 6.83 -15.43
C ASP A 252 -11.41 6.37 -16.19
N VAL A 253 -11.01 5.10 -16.02
CA VAL A 253 -9.89 4.51 -16.78
C VAL A 253 -10.20 4.53 -18.28
N GLN A 254 -11.40 4.09 -18.68
CA GLN A 254 -11.84 4.14 -20.08
C GLN A 254 -11.93 5.57 -20.63
N GLU A 255 -12.46 6.50 -19.86
CA GLU A 255 -12.59 7.91 -20.25
C GLU A 255 -11.22 8.56 -20.46
N LEU A 256 -10.29 8.38 -19.52
CA LEU A 256 -8.99 9.05 -19.51
C LEU A 256 -7.96 8.39 -20.44
N TYR A 257 -7.92 7.06 -20.46
CA TYR A 257 -6.85 6.30 -21.12
C TYR A 257 -7.35 5.37 -22.23
N GLY A 258 -8.66 5.17 -22.36
CA GLY A 258 -9.19 4.11 -23.21
C GLY A 258 -8.84 2.75 -22.62
N ARG A 259 -8.13 1.92 -23.38
CA ARG A 259 -7.61 0.64 -22.88
C ARG A 259 -6.09 0.75 -22.70
N ILE A 260 -5.63 0.50 -21.48
CA ILE A 260 -4.22 0.41 -21.14
C ILE A 260 -3.72 -0.98 -21.56
N GLU A 261 -2.86 -1.05 -22.56
CA GLU A 261 -2.29 -2.30 -23.11
C GLU A 261 -0.76 -2.36 -23.06
N GLY A 262 -0.13 -1.28 -22.60
CA GLY A 262 1.30 -1.13 -22.49
C GLY A 262 1.63 -0.01 -21.51
N PHE A 263 2.88 0.08 -21.11
CA PHE A 263 3.29 1.18 -20.24
C PHE A 263 2.95 2.49 -20.94
N SER A 264 2.12 3.30 -20.29
CA SER A 264 1.96 4.72 -20.64
C SER A 264 3.36 5.33 -20.81
N PRO A 265 3.59 6.37 -21.64
CA PRO A 265 4.91 6.99 -21.87
C PRO A 265 5.50 7.70 -20.63
N LEU A 266 5.59 7.00 -19.52
CA LEU A 266 6.47 7.18 -18.37
C LEU A 266 7.77 6.38 -18.57
N ARG A 267 8.19 6.16 -19.82
CA ARG A 267 9.35 5.34 -20.17
C ARG A 267 10.46 6.14 -20.85
N SER A 268 11.46 6.45 -20.04
CA SER A 268 12.86 6.12 -20.35
C SER A 268 13.39 6.58 -21.70
N HIS A 269 13.57 7.89 -21.89
CA HIS A 269 14.58 8.45 -22.79
C HIS A 269 15.27 9.63 -22.08
N GLY A 270 16.55 9.43 -21.71
CA GLY A 270 17.43 10.48 -21.22
C GLY A 270 17.47 10.63 -19.70
N ARG A 271 18.67 10.48 -19.15
CA ARG A 271 19.04 10.99 -17.82
C ARG A 271 18.67 12.47 -17.74
N ASP A 272 17.72 12.82 -16.91
CA ASP A 272 17.58 14.16 -16.35
C ASP A 272 17.66 14.02 -14.83
N PRO A 273 18.77 14.44 -14.18
CA PRO A 273 18.98 14.28 -12.74
C PRO A 273 17.92 14.96 -11.85
N ALA A 274 17.07 15.82 -12.41
CA ALA A 274 16.00 16.52 -11.69
C ALA A 274 14.61 15.84 -11.85
N ALA A 275 14.43 14.94 -12.81
CA ALA A 275 13.18 14.20 -13.02
C ALA A 275 13.27 12.82 -12.36
N GLY A 276 13.13 12.76 -11.03
CA GLY A 276 13.38 11.56 -10.22
C GLY A 276 12.79 10.26 -10.80
N ASP A 277 13.57 9.18 -10.68
CA ASP A 277 13.32 7.83 -11.18
C ASP A 277 11.92 7.30 -10.84
N PRO A 278 11.33 6.43 -11.68
CA PRO A 278 10.06 5.78 -11.32
C PRO A 278 10.23 5.02 -10.00
N SER A 279 9.26 5.10 -9.07
CA SER A 279 9.33 4.34 -7.82
C SER A 279 9.49 2.85 -8.11
N PRO A 280 10.39 2.11 -7.43
CA PRO A 280 10.50 0.67 -7.60
C PRO A 280 9.20 -0.06 -7.19
N PRO A 281 8.90 -1.23 -7.76
CA PRO A 281 7.79 -2.06 -7.31
C PRO A 281 8.03 -2.58 -5.90
N ALA A 282 6.97 -2.79 -5.13
CA ALA A 282 7.08 -3.24 -3.74
C ALA A 282 7.79 -4.61 -3.63
N SER A 283 7.53 -5.51 -4.58
CA SER A 283 8.19 -6.82 -4.67
C SER A 283 9.69 -6.72 -4.93
N LEU A 284 10.17 -5.69 -5.64
CA LEU A 284 11.60 -5.48 -5.89
C LEU A 284 12.34 -5.15 -4.59
N LEU A 285 11.75 -4.30 -3.75
CA LEU A 285 12.35 -3.92 -2.46
C LEU A 285 12.52 -5.16 -1.57
N LEU A 286 11.47 -5.98 -1.44
CA LEU A 286 11.57 -7.22 -0.66
C LEU A 286 12.59 -8.20 -1.28
N ALA A 287 12.60 -8.36 -2.61
CA ALA A 287 13.56 -9.24 -3.29
C ALA A 287 15.01 -8.86 -3.02
N ARG A 288 15.35 -7.56 -3.01
CA ARG A 288 16.70 -7.06 -2.69
C ARG A 288 17.15 -7.46 -1.28
N SER A 289 16.25 -7.33 -0.30
CA SER A 289 16.55 -7.69 1.09
C SER A 289 16.74 -9.20 1.24
N LEU A 290 15.81 -10.00 0.71
CA LEU A 290 15.83 -11.45 0.83
C LEU A 290 17.00 -12.09 0.08
N ALA A 291 17.32 -11.64 -1.14
CA ALA A 291 18.42 -12.21 -1.93
C ALA A 291 19.79 -11.97 -1.28
N ARG A 292 19.95 -10.89 -0.50
CA ARG A 292 21.21 -10.57 0.17
C ARG A 292 21.55 -11.55 1.31
N GLN A 293 20.55 -11.96 2.08
CA GLN A 293 20.77 -12.69 3.33
C GLN A 293 20.13 -14.09 3.38
N GLY A 294 19.18 -14.39 2.48
CA GLY A 294 18.35 -15.59 2.55
C GLY A 294 17.49 -15.68 3.83
N LYS A 295 17.31 -14.54 4.52
CA LYS A 295 16.64 -14.46 5.82
C LYS A 295 15.67 -13.28 5.82
N VAL A 296 14.62 -13.41 6.63
CA VAL A 296 13.70 -12.32 6.93
C VAL A 296 14.23 -11.56 8.14
N ASP A 297 14.71 -10.34 7.91
CA ASP A 297 15.06 -9.37 8.95
C ASP A 297 13.97 -8.28 9.02
N PRO A 298 13.01 -8.38 9.96
CA PRO A 298 11.88 -7.46 9.99
C PRO A 298 12.26 -6.00 10.18
N GLU A 299 13.36 -5.73 10.89
CA GLU A 299 13.81 -4.37 11.17
C GLU A 299 14.43 -3.73 9.92
N GLU A 300 15.30 -4.45 9.21
CA GLU A 300 15.85 -4.00 7.93
C GLU A 300 14.73 -3.77 6.90
N ILE A 301 13.78 -4.71 6.82
CA ILE A 301 12.66 -4.64 5.87
C ILE A 301 11.73 -3.47 6.23
N ALA A 302 11.45 -3.24 7.51
CA ALA A 302 10.66 -2.10 7.96
C ALA A 302 11.32 -0.78 7.57
N ALA A 303 12.63 -0.63 7.81
CA ALA A 303 13.40 0.55 7.42
C ALA A 303 13.39 0.76 5.90
N LEU A 304 13.56 -0.32 5.12
CA LEU A 304 13.51 -0.27 3.66
C LEU A 304 12.14 0.20 3.14
N PHE A 305 11.06 -0.29 3.75
CA PHE A 305 9.70 0.10 3.39
C PHE A 305 9.41 1.56 3.73
N ALA A 306 9.77 2.01 4.94
CA ALA A 306 9.57 3.38 5.37
C ALA A 306 10.39 4.40 4.55
N ALA A 307 11.58 4.01 4.07
CA ALA A 307 12.43 4.85 3.22
C ALA A 307 11.92 4.97 1.77
N SER A 308 10.92 4.19 1.35
CA SER A 308 10.47 4.12 -0.04
C SER A 308 8.96 4.39 -0.22
N PRO A 309 8.36 5.44 0.38
CA PRO A 309 6.90 5.63 0.43
C PRO A 309 6.25 5.75 -0.95
N GLY A 310 6.99 6.19 -1.97
CA GLY A 310 6.48 6.25 -3.35
C GLY A 310 6.17 4.88 -3.99
N SER A 311 6.64 3.79 -3.38
CA SER A 311 6.38 2.39 -3.76
C SER A 311 5.18 1.81 -3.00
N PHE A 312 4.62 2.58 -2.06
CA PHE A 312 3.65 2.14 -1.07
C PHE A 312 2.53 3.19 -0.97
N ARG A 313 1.52 3.08 -1.85
CA ARG A 313 0.50 4.14 -2.05
C ARG A 313 -0.78 3.91 -1.25
N ALA A 314 -0.88 2.79 -0.54
CA ALA A 314 -2.02 2.52 0.34
C ALA A 314 -1.92 3.36 1.62
N ARG A 315 -3.08 3.81 2.13
CA ARG A 315 -3.18 4.66 3.33
C ARG A 315 -2.48 4.04 4.54
N GLY A 316 -2.58 2.71 4.71
CA GLY A 316 -1.95 1.98 5.80
C GLY A 316 -0.42 2.03 5.77
N GLU A 317 0.18 2.10 4.58
CA GLU A 317 1.64 2.08 4.43
C GLU A 317 2.27 3.45 4.66
N THR A 318 1.59 4.53 4.25
CA THR A 318 2.02 5.91 4.55
C THR A 318 2.02 6.16 6.06
N GLU A 319 0.96 5.74 6.76
CA GLU A 319 0.88 5.89 8.22
C GLU A 319 1.90 4.99 8.93
N PHE A 320 2.15 3.77 8.44
CA PHE A 320 3.26 2.93 8.92
C PHE A 320 4.63 3.64 8.78
N ALA A 321 4.90 4.25 7.62
CA ALA A 321 6.16 4.94 7.39
C ALA A 321 6.33 6.13 8.34
N ALA A 322 5.26 6.90 8.58
CA ALA A 322 5.26 7.99 9.56
C ALA A 322 5.43 7.47 11.00
N ASN A 323 4.81 6.34 11.35
CA ASN A 323 4.98 5.71 12.66
C ASN A 323 6.44 5.30 12.90
N LEU A 324 7.09 4.69 11.92
CA LEU A 324 8.47 4.24 12.03
C LEU A 324 9.45 5.42 12.03
N SER A 325 9.37 6.29 11.02
CA SER A 325 10.37 7.34 10.76
C SER A 325 10.14 8.60 11.59
N ASP A 326 8.91 9.09 11.66
CA ASP A 326 8.61 10.40 12.27
C ASP A 326 8.30 10.27 13.76
N ARG A 327 7.58 9.19 14.14
CA ARG A 327 7.17 8.94 15.54
C ARG A 327 8.10 8.00 16.30
N GLY A 328 9.09 7.40 15.62
CA GLY A 328 10.10 6.54 16.23
C GLY A 328 9.55 5.26 16.86
N PHE A 329 8.41 4.76 16.39
CA PHE A 329 7.87 3.49 16.88
C PHE A 329 8.77 2.34 16.42
N PRO A 330 8.98 1.29 17.25
CA PRO A 330 9.68 0.11 16.79
C PRO A 330 8.87 -0.61 15.70
N TRP A 331 9.54 -1.37 14.84
CA TRP A 331 8.91 -1.98 13.66
C TRP A 331 7.66 -2.81 13.98
N PHE A 332 7.61 -3.48 15.13
CA PHE A 332 6.48 -4.33 15.56
C PHE A 332 5.30 -3.53 16.16
N GLU A 333 5.43 -2.21 16.27
CA GLU A 333 4.36 -1.28 16.68
C GLU A 333 4.03 -0.24 15.61
N ALA A 334 4.87 -0.10 14.59
CA ALA A 334 4.67 0.87 13.52
C ALA A 334 3.52 0.50 12.58
N GLY A 335 3.18 -0.79 12.47
CA GLY A 335 2.13 -1.28 11.57
C GLY A 335 0.72 -0.78 11.91
N VAL A 336 -0.09 -0.62 10.86
CA VAL A 336 -1.46 -0.10 10.96
C VAL A 336 -2.45 -1.26 10.84
N ASN A 337 -3.40 -1.35 11.78
CA ASN A 337 -4.41 -2.41 11.78
C ASN A 337 -5.48 -2.17 10.69
N ALA A 338 -5.11 -2.39 9.42
CA ALA A 338 -5.97 -2.31 8.25
C ALA A 338 -5.97 -3.64 7.47
N ALA A 339 -7.12 -4.01 6.94
CA ALA A 339 -7.33 -5.27 6.22
C ALA A 339 -6.98 -5.14 4.72
N ASP A 340 -5.85 -4.52 4.38
CA ASP A 340 -5.49 -4.15 3.01
C ASP A 340 -4.66 -5.22 2.28
N SER A 341 -4.68 -5.21 0.95
CA SER A 341 -3.97 -6.16 0.06
C SER A 341 -2.45 -5.94 -0.05
N GLY A 342 -1.91 -4.83 0.50
CA GLY A 342 -0.50 -4.45 0.37
C GLY A 342 0.50 -5.55 0.76
N PRO A 343 0.32 -6.27 1.88
CA PRO A 343 1.18 -7.41 2.21
C PRO A 343 1.14 -8.54 1.18
N ALA A 344 -0.03 -8.83 0.62
CA ALA A 344 -0.18 -9.88 -0.38
C ALA A 344 0.51 -9.50 -1.70
N CYS A 345 0.36 -8.26 -2.18
CA CYS A 345 0.93 -7.85 -3.47
C CYS A 345 2.46 -7.88 -3.52
N ARG A 346 3.14 -7.84 -2.36
CA ARG A 346 4.61 -7.86 -2.26
C ARG A 346 5.18 -9.20 -1.79
N ILE A 347 4.36 -10.21 -1.50
CA ILE A 347 4.83 -11.47 -0.88
C ILE A 347 5.64 -12.37 -1.82
N ALA A 348 5.55 -12.14 -3.15
CA ALA A 348 6.16 -12.96 -4.19
C ALA A 348 7.61 -13.40 -3.91
N PRO A 349 8.56 -12.51 -3.57
CA PRO A 349 9.94 -12.89 -3.28
C PRO A 349 10.09 -13.90 -2.13
N LEU A 350 9.27 -13.78 -1.07
CA LEU A 350 9.28 -14.74 0.03
C LEU A 350 8.81 -16.12 -0.45
N SER A 351 7.74 -16.16 -1.25
CA SER A 351 7.21 -17.39 -1.82
C SER A 351 8.24 -18.11 -2.71
N LEU A 352 9.08 -17.35 -3.41
CA LEU A 352 10.20 -17.89 -4.18
C LEU A 352 11.30 -18.45 -3.26
N LEU A 353 11.73 -17.67 -2.26
CA LEU A 353 12.77 -18.09 -1.31
C LEU A 353 12.38 -19.40 -0.59
N ARG A 354 11.12 -19.51 -0.17
CA ARG A 354 10.58 -20.65 0.58
C ARG A 354 9.75 -21.60 -0.28
N ALA A 355 10.04 -21.66 -1.58
CA ALA A 355 9.23 -22.43 -2.53
C ALA A 355 9.02 -23.89 -2.12
N ALA A 356 9.99 -24.52 -1.45
CA ALA A 356 9.92 -25.91 -0.97
C ALA A 356 9.68 -26.06 0.55
N ASP A 357 9.38 -24.98 1.28
CA ASP A 357 9.10 -25.04 2.73
C ASP A 357 7.84 -24.24 3.08
N TYR A 358 6.70 -24.92 3.01
CA TYR A 358 5.40 -24.31 3.31
C TYR A 358 5.33 -23.75 4.74
N ARG A 359 5.87 -24.48 5.72
CA ARG A 359 5.78 -24.09 7.13
C ARG A 359 6.56 -22.80 7.37
N ARG A 360 7.79 -22.72 6.83
CA ARG A 360 8.62 -21.52 6.92
C ARG A 360 8.05 -20.36 6.11
N MET A 361 7.52 -20.62 4.90
CA MET A 361 6.82 -19.62 4.09
C MET A 361 5.65 -19.00 4.88
N LYS A 362 4.80 -19.82 5.48
CA LYS A 362 3.64 -19.35 6.25
C LYS A 362 4.05 -18.53 7.48
N LEU A 363 5.05 -19.00 8.21
CA LEU A 363 5.63 -18.30 9.36
C LEU A 363 6.15 -16.92 8.96
N GLU A 364 7.03 -16.87 7.97
CA GLU A 364 7.66 -15.63 7.54
C GLU A 364 6.66 -14.69 6.86
N ALA A 365 5.66 -15.20 6.15
CA ALA A 365 4.65 -14.38 5.47
C ALA A 365 3.78 -13.61 6.46
N GLY A 366 3.38 -14.24 7.57
CA GLY A 366 2.63 -13.55 8.60
C GLY A 366 3.48 -12.51 9.36
N ILE A 367 4.78 -12.77 9.58
CA ILE A 367 5.71 -11.79 10.15
C ILE A 367 5.83 -10.57 9.21
N LEU A 368 6.13 -10.80 7.93
CA LEU A 368 6.28 -9.72 6.92
C LEU A 368 5.00 -8.89 6.76
N SER A 369 3.84 -9.54 6.83
CA SER A 369 2.56 -8.85 6.81
C SER A 369 2.40 -7.94 8.03
N SER A 370 2.74 -8.44 9.22
CA SER A 370 2.59 -7.72 10.48
C SER A 370 3.47 -6.47 10.63
N ILE A 371 4.56 -6.36 9.86
CA ILE A 371 5.42 -5.16 9.85
C ILE A 371 4.60 -3.91 9.52
N THR A 372 3.74 -3.99 8.49
CA THR A 372 2.93 -2.82 8.08
C THR A 372 1.44 -3.00 8.35
N HIS A 373 0.93 -4.23 8.35
CA HIS A 373 -0.48 -4.54 8.58
C HIS A 373 -0.65 -5.71 9.57
N PRO A 374 -0.62 -5.46 10.89
CA PRO A 374 -0.91 -6.46 11.93
C PRO A 374 -2.42 -6.82 12.01
N ASN A 375 -3.08 -6.96 10.86
CA ASN A 375 -4.48 -7.33 10.75
C ASN A 375 -4.62 -8.79 10.34
N ALA A 376 -5.54 -9.53 10.98
CA ALA A 376 -5.74 -10.95 10.72
C ALA A 376 -6.07 -11.26 9.24
N ALA A 377 -6.86 -10.41 8.58
CA ALA A 377 -7.21 -10.61 7.17
C ALA A 377 -6.02 -10.32 6.25
N ALA A 378 -5.22 -9.27 6.52
CA ALA A 378 -4.03 -8.95 5.74
C ALA A 378 -2.95 -10.05 5.87
N ILE A 379 -2.81 -10.64 7.08
CA ILE A 379 -1.97 -11.81 7.34
C ILE A 379 -2.48 -13.03 6.56
N ALA A 380 -3.79 -13.31 6.63
CA ALA A 380 -4.40 -14.38 5.85
C ALA A 380 -4.18 -14.20 4.35
N GLY A 381 -4.32 -12.97 3.83
CA GLY A 381 -4.09 -12.67 2.42
C GLY A 381 -2.66 -12.89 1.96
N ALA A 382 -1.67 -12.44 2.75
CA ALA A 382 -0.27 -12.69 2.45
C ALA A 382 0.05 -14.20 2.42
N ILE A 383 -0.45 -14.96 3.40
CA ILE A 383 -0.28 -16.41 3.46
C ILE A 383 -0.98 -17.09 2.27
N ALA A 384 -2.24 -16.74 1.97
CA ALA A 384 -2.99 -17.32 0.87
C ALA A 384 -2.32 -17.06 -0.48
N HIS A 385 -1.95 -15.81 -0.76
CA HIS A 385 -1.29 -15.46 -2.03
C HIS A 385 0.10 -16.08 -2.15
N GLY A 386 0.88 -16.08 -1.07
CA GLY A 386 2.18 -16.73 -1.06
C GLY A 386 2.09 -18.24 -1.31
N THR A 387 1.11 -18.88 -0.68
CA THR A 387 0.75 -20.28 -0.92
C THR A 387 0.35 -20.52 -2.37
N ALA A 388 -0.45 -19.63 -2.98
CA ALA A 388 -0.89 -19.75 -4.36
C ALA A 388 0.29 -19.68 -5.35
N ILE A 389 1.19 -18.72 -5.15
CA ILE A 389 2.43 -18.61 -5.95
C ILE A 389 3.24 -19.89 -5.82
N ALA A 390 3.52 -20.33 -4.59
CA ALA A 390 4.32 -21.53 -4.37
C ALA A 390 3.66 -22.77 -4.99
N ARG A 391 2.34 -22.94 -4.82
CA ARG A 391 1.60 -24.06 -5.45
C ARG A 391 1.74 -24.03 -6.97
N LEU A 392 1.56 -22.87 -7.61
CA LEU A 392 1.68 -22.73 -9.07
C LEU A 392 3.09 -22.99 -9.60
N LEU A 393 4.13 -22.61 -8.86
CA LEU A 393 5.52 -22.93 -9.22
C LEU A 393 5.72 -24.44 -9.40
N HIS A 394 5.00 -25.26 -8.63
CA HIS A 394 5.07 -26.72 -8.66
C HIS A 394 4.00 -27.38 -9.53
N THR A 395 3.01 -26.64 -10.04
CA THR A 395 1.96 -27.17 -10.92
C THR A 395 2.51 -27.40 -12.33
N PRO A 396 2.51 -28.64 -12.87
CA PRO A 396 2.92 -28.89 -14.25
C PRO A 396 2.13 -28.06 -15.27
N PRO A 397 2.74 -27.68 -16.41
CA PRO A 397 2.02 -27.02 -17.49
C PRO A 397 0.82 -27.84 -17.96
N GLY A 398 -0.33 -27.17 -18.14
CA GLY A 398 -1.58 -27.80 -18.60
C GLY A 398 -2.34 -28.62 -17.54
N SER A 399 -1.85 -28.72 -16.30
CA SER A 399 -2.49 -29.51 -15.25
C SER A 399 -3.19 -28.68 -14.17
N LEU A 400 -3.43 -27.39 -14.42
CA LEU A 400 -4.09 -26.52 -13.45
C LEU A 400 -5.58 -26.86 -13.33
N ASP A 401 -5.99 -27.34 -12.17
CA ASP A 401 -7.41 -27.44 -11.81
C ASP A 401 -7.95 -26.05 -11.44
N VAL A 402 -8.45 -25.32 -12.44
CA VAL A 402 -8.98 -23.96 -12.28
C VAL A 402 -10.11 -23.90 -11.24
N LEU A 403 -11.01 -24.89 -11.23
CA LEU A 403 -12.18 -24.88 -10.35
C LEU A 403 -11.83 -25.23 -8.90
N GLY A 404 -10.90 -26.16 -8.72
CA GLY A 404 -10.44 -26.58 -7.40
C GLY A 404 -9.32 -25.73 -6.82
N PHE A 405 -8.60 -24.93 -7.62
CA PHE A 405 -7.40 -24.20 -7.16
C PHE A 405 -7.67 -23.31 -5.95
N ALA A 406 -8.65 -22.41 -6.04
CA ALA A 406 -8.97 -21.49 -4.96
C ALA A 406 -9.49 -22.22 -3.70
N ARG A 407 -10.32 -23.25 -3.91
CA ARG A 407 -10.81 -24.13 -2.84
C ARG A 407 -9.70 -24.88 -2.14
N GLY A 408 -8.73 -25.42 -2.88
CA GLY A 408 -7.61 -26.18 -2.33
C GLY A 408 -6.65 -25.34 -1.51
N ILE A 409 -6.57 -24.02 -1.75
CA ILE A 409 -5.72 -23.11 -0.96
C ILE A 409 -6.46 -22.51 0.24
N SER A 410 -7.77 -22.32 0.16
CA SER A 410 -8.54 -21.67 1.23
C SER A 410 -8.38 -22.30 2.64
N PRO A 411 -8.19 -23.63 2.83
CA PRO A 411 -7.89 -24.23 4.12
C PRO A 411 -6.59 -23.75 4.75
N ALA A 412 -5.61 -23.29 3.97
CA ALA A 412 -4.32 -22.77 4.47
C ALA A 412 -4.50 -21.58 5.42
N ILE A 413 -5.62 -20.87 5.33
CA ILE A 413 -5.93 -19.67 6.12
C ILE A 413 -7.12 -19.85 7.08
N SER A 414 -7.61 -21.09 7.21
CA SER A 414 -8.75 -21.39 8.08
C SER A 414 -8.48 -21.05 9.54
N GLY A 415 -9.35 -20.26 10.16
CA GLY A 415 -9.26 -19.84 11.56
C GLY A 415 -8.21 -18.76 11.87
N ILE A 416 -7.64 -18.11 10.85
CA ILE A 416 -6.80 -16.91 11.03
C ILE A 416 -7.68 -15.67 11.26
N GLU A 417 -8.65 -15.45 10.37
CA GLU A 417 -9.67 -14.42 10.56
C GLU A 417 -10.67 -14.86 11.64
N PRO A 418 -11.17 -13.94 12.49
CA PRO A 418 -12.24 -14.27 13.41
C PRO A 418 -13.53 -14.60 12.64
N ASP A 419 -14.24 -15.67 13.04
CA ASP A 419 -15.51 -16.11 12.42
C ASP A 419 -16.61 -15.03 12.40
N ARG A 420 -16.41 -13.96 13.17
CA ARG A 420 -17.26 -12.77 13.20
C ARG A 420 -16.36 -11.55 13.19
N ALA A 421 -16.39 -10.75 12.11
CA ALA A 421 -15.95 -9.37 12.17
C ALA A 421 -16.63 -8.72 13.38
N ALA A 422 -15.86 -8.08 14.26
CA ALA A 422 -16.33 -7.59 15.55
C ALA A 422 -17.68 -6.89 15.40
N ARG A 423 -18.66 -7.28 16.24
CA ARG A 423 -20.04 -6.79 16.24
C ARG A 423 -20.07 -5.28 16.51
N SER A 424 -19.87 -4.47 15.48
CA SER A 424 -20.40 -3.11 15.43
C SER A 424 -21.84 -3.21 14.92
N ARG A 425 -22.80 -2.59 15.64
CA ARG A 425 -24.23 -2.54 15.28
C ARG A 425 -24.51 -1.90 13.90
N GLN A 426 -23.50 -1.34 13.23
CA GLN A 426 -23.58 -0.77 11.88
C GLN A 426 -22.67 -1.46 10.83
N ALA A 427 -21.90 -2.50 11.19
CA ALA A 427 -21.03 -3.17 10.23
C ALA A 427 -21.84 -4.08 9.30
N ARG A 428 -21.87 -3.76 8.00
CA ARG A 428 -22.27 -4.70 6.95
C ARG A 428 -21.45 -5.99 7.12
N HIS A 429 -22.06 -7.15 6.99
CA HIS A 429 -21.36 -8.44 7.05
C HIS A 429 -20.35 -8.54 5.90
N THR A 430 -19.10 -8.16 6.12
CA THR A 430 -18.00 -8.42 5.18
C THR A 430 -17.64 -9.91 5.25
N PRO A 431 -17.74 -10.67 4.15
CA PRO A 431 -17.29 -12.07 4.13
C PRO A 431 -15.81 -12.17 4.47
N THR A 432 -15.41 -13.24 5.16
CA THR A 432 -13.99 -13.55 5.38
C THR A 432 -13.29 -13.86 4.06
N LEU A 433 -11.97 -13.69 4.00
CA LEU A 433 -11.18 -14.06 2.83
C LEU A 433 -11.33 -15.55 2.51
N LEU A 434 -11.39 -16.41 3.54
CA LEU A 434 -11.63 -17.85 3.36
C LEU A 434 -12.93 -18.09 2.55
N ARG A 435 -14.02 -17.41 2.90
CA ARG A 435 -15.31 -17.54 2.20
C ARG A 435 -15.23 -16.97 0.79
N LYS A 436 -14.58 -15.82 0.61
CA LYS A 436 -14.38 -15.21 -0.71
C LYS A 436 -13.64 -16.15 -1.67
N LEU A 437 -12.56 -16.78 -1.21
CA LEU A 437 -11.75 -17.70 -2.03
C LEU A 437 -12.39 -19.07 -2.22
N GLY A 438 -12.82 -19.73 -1.13
CA GLY A 438 -13.30 -21.11 -1.17
C GLY A 438 -14.72 -21.26 -1.71
N THR A 439 -15.57 -20.24 -1.54
CA THR A 439 -16.98 -20.32 -1.91
C THR A 439 -17.34 -19.39 -3.05
N GLU A 440 -17.14 -18.08 -2.89
CA GLU A 440 -17.63 -17.08 -3.84
C GLU A 440 -16.86 -17.15 -5.17
N LEU A 441 -15.53 -17.04 -5.14
CA LEU A 441 -14.69 -17.16 -6.33
C LEU A 441 -14.89 -18.51 -7.04
N ALA A 442 -14.91 -19.61 -6.30
CA ALA A 442 -15.13 -20.93 -6.88
C ALA A 442 -16.50 -21.08 -7.56
N ALA A 443 -17.55 -20.47 -7.00
CA ALA A 443 -18.88 -20.45 -7.63
C ALA A 443 -18.90 -19.59 -8.91
N LEU A 444 -18.21 -18.44 -8.91
CA LEU A 444 -18.06 -17.58 -10.09
C LEU A 444 -17.29 -18.29 -11.22
N LEU A 445 -16.23 -19.03 -10.90
CA LEU A 445 -15.47 -19.82 -11.86
C LEU A 445 -16.31 -20.97 -12.42
N LEU A 446 -17.07 -21.68 -11.56
CA LEU A 446 -17.92 -22.79 -11.97
C LEU A 446 -18.98 -22.36 -13.00
N ARG A 447 -19.58 -21.18 -12.81
CA ARG A 447 -20.58 -20.64 -13.75
C ARG A 447 -19.98 -19.87 -14.92
N ARG A 448 -18.64 -19.80 -15.02
CA ARG A 448 -17.91 -19.06 -16.07
C ARG A 448 -18.36 -17.59 -16.16
N ALA A 449 -18.45 -16.92 -15.01
CA ALA A 449 -18.84 -15.51 -14.95
C ALA A 449 -17.88 -14.62 -15.75
N GLU A 450 -18.40 -13.53 -16.31
CA GLU A 450 -17.56 -12.50 -16.95
C GLU A 450 -16.80 -11.69 -15.89
N ILE A 451 -15.69 -11.04 -16.28
CA ILE A 451 -14.81 -10.39 -15.30
C ILE A 451 -15.45 -9.19 -14.62
N GLU A 452 -16.30 -8.46 -15.32
CA GLU A 452 -17.06 -7.34 -14.76
C GLU A 452 -18.03 -7.86 -13.69
N GLU A 453 -18.65 -9.02 -13.92
CA GLU A 453 -19.52 -9.66 -12.94
C GLU A 453 -18.73 -10.22 -11.75
N MET A 454 -17.54 -10.78 -12.00
CA MET A 454 -16.63 -11.19 -10.94
C MET A 454 -16.15 -9.99 -10.12
N GLN A 455 -15.88 -8.85 -10.75
CA GLN A 455 -15.49 -7.60 -10.09
C GLN A 455 -16.63 -7.09 -9.20
N GLU A 456 -17.87 -7.11 -9.68
CA GLU A 456 -19.04 -6.66 -8.91
C GLU A 456 -19.29 -7.57 -7.68
N ALA A 457 -19.16 -8.88 -7.84
CA ALA A 457 -19.40 -9.84 -6.76
C ALA A 457 -18.26 -9.90 -5.73
N LEU A 458 -17.01 -9.86 -6.19
CA LEU A 458 -15.83 -9.99 -5.32
C LEU A 458 -15.41 -8.65 -4.73
N GLY A 459 -15.55 -7.57 -5.49
CA GLY A 459 -14.91 -6.28 -5.26
C GLY A 459 -13.52 -6.22 -5.90
N ASN A 460 -12.95 -5.02 -6.00
CA ASN A 460 -11.56 -4.79 -6.44
C ASN A 460 -10.94 -3.58 -5.72
N GLY A 461 -11.41 -3.29 -4.50
CA GLY A 461 -10.87 -2.26 -3.64
C GLY A 461 -9.63 -2.71 -2.87
N THR A 462 -9.16 -1.84 -1.96
CA THR A 462 -7.92 -2.06 -1.21
C THR A 462 -8.02 -3.18 -0.19
N ALA A 463 -9.24 -3.47 0.29
CA ALA A 463 -9.49 -4.54 1.23
C ALA A 463 -9.06 -5.88 0.63
N VAL A 464 -8.34 -6.68 1.40
CA VAL A 464 -7.80 -7.96 0.94
C VAL A 464 -8.88 -8.98 0.61
N GLN A 465 -10.06 -8.87 1.24
CA GLN A 465 -11.23 -9.67 0.89
C GLN A 465 -11.86 -9.30 -0.46
N GLU A 466 -11.45 -8.17 -1.06
CA GLU A 466 -11.89 -7.73 -2.38
C GLU A 466 -10.78 -7.96 -3.42
N GLY A 467 -9.63 -7.30 -3.24
CA GLY A 467 -8.56 -7.27 -4.23
C GLY A 467 -7.91 -8.62 -4.51
N LEU A 468 -7.66 -9.44 -3.48
CA LEU A 468 -6.98 -10.73 -3.65
C LEU A 468 -7.86 -11.77 -4.40
N PRO A 469 -9.13 -12.02 -4.01
CA PRO A 469 -10.02 -12.89 -4.77
C PRO A 469 -10.19 -12.45 -6.22
N PHE A 470 -10.30 -11.14 -6.47
CA PHE A 470 -10.45 -10.63 -7.82
C PHE A 470 -9.17 -10.79 -8.66
N ALA A 471 -7.99 -10.59 -8.09
CA ALA A 471 -6.73 -10.89 -8.76
C ALA A 471 -6.61 -12.37 -9.16
N TRP A 472 -7.10 -13.27 -8.30
CA TRP A 472 -7.15 -14.70 -8.62
C TRP A 472 -8.18 -14.99 -9.71
N ALA A 473 -9.33 -14.32 -9.68
CA ALA A 473 -10.35 -14.42 -10.74
C ALA A 473 -9.78 -14.03 -12.11
N CYS A 474 -9.03 -12.92 -12.17
CA CYS A 474 -8.34 -12.47 -13.37
C CYS A 474 -7.41 -13.55 -13.95
N PHE A 475 -6.56 -14.17 -13.10
CA PHE A 475 -5.68 -15.25 -13.53
C PHE A 475 -6.44 -16.54 -13.91
N LEU A 476 -7.31 -17.03 -13.03
CA LEU A 476 -7.96 -18.34 -13.16
C LEU A 476 -8.94 -18.41 -14.33
N ARG A 477 -9.48 -17.28 -14.80
CA ARG A 477 -10.34 -17.25 -15.98
C ARG A 477 -9.57 -17.46 -17.28
N THR A 478 -8.33 -16.99 -17.35
CA THR A 478 -7.47 -17.07 -18.54
C THR A 478 -6.04 -17.46 -18.15
N PRO A 479 -5.84 -18.66 -17.57
CA PRO A 479 -4.57 -19.06 -16.96
C PRO A 479 -3.46 -19.26 -18.00
N ASP A 480 -3.81 -19.42 -19.26
CA ASP A 480 -2.90 -19.67 -20.38
C ASP A 480 -2.41 -18.39 -21.08
N SER A 481 -2.87 -17.21 -20.64
CA SER A 481 -2.51 -15.92 -21.26
C SER A 481 -2.21 -14.86 -20.21
N PHE A 482 -0.95 -14.43 -20.16
CA PHE A 482 -0.51 -13.34 -19.27
C PHE A 482 -1.32 -12.05 -19.52
N GLU A 483 -1.57 -11.69 -20.77
CA GLU A 483 -2.25 -10.44 -21.10
C GLU A 483 -3.73 -10.47 -20.77
N GLU A 484 -4.41 -11.57 -21.09
CA GLU A 484 -5.84 -11.70 -20.80
C GLU A 484 -6.11 -11.77 -19.30
N ALA A 485 -5.14 -12.24 -18.51
CA ALA A 485 -5.22 -12.21 -17.06
C ALA A 485 -4.87 -10.83 -16.47
N VAL A 486 -3.81 -10.17 -16.91
CA VAL A 486 -3.32 -8.93 -16.26
C VAL A 486 -4.06 -7.68 -16.74
N LEU A 487 -4.44 -7.58 -18.01
CA LEU A 487 -5.05 -6.36 -18.54
C LEU A 487 -6.43 -6.04 -17.91
N PRO A 488 -7.31 -6.99 -17.59
CA PRO A 488 -8.53 -6.69 -16.84
C PRO A 488 -8.24 -6.12 -15.45
N ALA A 489 -7.27 -6.69 -14.71
CA ALA A 489 -6.85 -6.19 -13.40
C ALA A 489 -6.36 -4.73 -13.46
N VAL A 490 -5.71 -4.35 -14.57
CA VAL A 490 -5.29 -2.97 -14.85
C VAL A 490 -6.48 -2.07 -15.18
N ASN A 491 -7.33 -2.50 -16.12
CA ASN A 491 -8.32 -1.61 -16.76
C ASN A 491 -9.62 -1.46 -15.96
N LEU A 492 -9.92 -2.34 -15.01
CA LEU A 492 -11.08 -2.23 -14.13
C LEU A 492 -10.84 -1.27 -12.95
N GLY A 493 -9.62 -0.77 -12.79
CA GLY A 493 -9.29 0.32 -11.87
C GLY A 493 -9.36 -0.09 -10.39
N ASN A 494 -9.71 0.86 -9.54
CA ASN A 494 -9.71 0.80 -8.08
C ASN A 494 -8.31 0.47 -7.54
N ASP A 495 -8.10 -0.66 -6.88
CA ASP A 495 -6.77 -1.05 -6.38
C ASP A 495 -5.93 -1.75 -7.46
N ALA A 496 -5.88 -1.14 -8.65
CA ALA A 496 -5.33 -1.73 -9.86
C ALA A 496 -3.87 -2.19 -9.71
N GLU A 497 -3.02 -1.44 -9.00
CA GLU A 497 -1.62 -1.79 -8.76
C GLU A 497 -1.49 -3.12 -8.01
N ALA A 498 -2.21 -3.27 -6.89
CA ALA A 498 -2.16 -4.49 -6.09
C ALA A 498 -2.78 -5.67 -6.84
N VAL A 499 -3.96 -5.49 -7.45
CA VAL A 499 -4.67 -6.56 -8.18
C VAL A 499 -3.84 -7.04 -9.36
N ALA A 500 -3.29 -6.13 -10.18
CA ALA A 500 -2.49 -6.50 -11.34
C ALA A 500 -1.15 -7.12 -10.95
N SER A 501 -0.51 -6.67 -9.86
CA SER A 501 0.70 -7.29 -9.31
C SER A 501 0.43 -8.74 -8.90
N MET A 502 -0.65 -8.99 -8.14
CA MET A 502 -1.02 -10.34 -7.72
C MET A 502 -1.43 -11.22 -8.89
N ALA A 503 -2.20 -10.73 -9.86
CA ALA A 503 -2.56 -11.50 -11.05
C ALA A 503 -1.30 -11.85 -11.88
N GLY A 504 -0.40 -10.87 -12.06
CA GLY A 504 0.84 -11.04 -12.79
C GLY A 504 1.81 -12.03 -12.12
N SER A 505 1.88 -12.04 -10.79
CA SER A 505 2.72 -12.99 -10.04
C SER A 505 2.24 -14.44 -10.24
N LEU A 506 0.92 -14.68 -10.26
CA LEU A 506 0.33 -16.00 -10.51
C LEU A 506 0.56 -16.46 -11.96
N CYS A 507 0.36 -15.56 -12.93
CA CYS A 507 0.68 -15.84 -14.34
C CYS A 507 2.16 -16.23 -14.49
N GLY A 508 3.05 -15.46 -13.86
CA GLY A 508 4.48 -15.72 -13.85
C GLY A 508 4.85 -17.06 -13.20
N ALA A 509 4.19 -17.41 -12.10
CA ALA A 509 4.41 -18.69 -11.40
C ALA A 509 4.04 -19.90 -12.27
N TYR A 510 2.96 -19.79 -13.04
CA TYR A 510 2.43 -20.89 -13.84
C TYR A 510 3.05 -20.98 -15.25
N LEU A 511 3.11 -19.85 -15.96
CA LEU A 511 3.53 -19.76 -17.35
C LEU A 511 5.02 -19.43 -17.54
N GLY A 512 5.67 -18.85 -16.53
CA GLY A 512 7.06 -18.42 -16.61
C GLY A 512 7.31 -17.12 -17.39
N ALA A 513 8.52 -16.58 -17.28
CA ALA A 513 8.91 -15.30 -17.89
C ALA A 513 8.86 -15.30 -19.42
N SER A 514 9.05 -16.46 -20.05
CA SER A 514 8.98 -16.65 -21.49
C SER A 514 7.60 -16.34 -22.09
N SER A 515 6.53 -16.52 -21.31
CA SER A 515 5.15 -16.21 -21.71
C SER A 515 4.82 -14.72 -21.68
N ILE A 516 5.62 -13.90 -20.97
CA ILE A 516 5.35 -12.47 -20.82
C ILE A 516 5.61 -11.78 -22.16
N PRO A 517 4.65 -10.98 -22.68
CA PRO A 517 4.81 -10.28 -23.93
C PRO A 517 6.11 -9.48 -24.00
N GLY A 518 6.86 -9.65 -25.09
CA GLY A 518 8.17 -9.03 -25.26
C GLY A 518 8.16 -7.53 -24.99
N ARG A 519 7.11 -6.83 -25.44
CA ARG A 519 6.93 -5.38 -25.22
C ARG A 519 6.78 -4.97 -23.76
N LEU A 520 6.12 -5.79 -22.95
CA LEU A 520 5.95 -5.54 -21.51
C LEU A 520 7.22 -5.92 -20.74
N ARG A 521 7.91 -6.99 -21.17
CA ARG A 521 9.17 -7.39 -20.56
C ARG A 521 10.30 -6.41 -20.85
N SER A 522 10.50 -6.02 -22.11
CA SER A 522 11.54 -5.06 -22.51
C SER A 522 11.27 -3.67 -21.95
N GLY A 523 9.99 -3.33 -21.77
CA GLY A 523 9.55 -2.09 -21.21
C GLY A 523 9.55 -2.05 -19.69
N LEU A 524 10.30 -2.89 -18.94
CA LEU A 524 10.41 -2.83 -17.46
C LEU A 524 11.83 -2.37 -17.02
N PRO A 525 12.04 -1.38 -16.12
CA PRO A 525 13.35 -0.73 -16.00
C PRO A 525 14.29 -1.62 -15.19
N TRP A 526 13.75 -2.23 -14.14
CA TRP A 526 14.37 -3.21 -13.25
C TRP A 526 14.37 -4.63 -13.82
N ARG A 527 14.09 -4.83 -15.13
CA ARG A 527 13.99 -6.18 -15.71
C ARG A 527 15.20 -7.04 -15.37
N LYS A 528 16.41 -6.56 -15.70
CA LYS A 528 17.66 -7.31 -15.49
C LYS A 528 17.92 -7.58 -14.00
N GLU A 529 17.58 -6.61 -13.16
CA GLU A 529 17.74 -6.72 -11.71
C GLU A 529 16.78 -7.76 -11.14
N LEU A 530 15.50 -7.73 -11.53
CA LEU A 530 14.50 -8.72 -11.13
C LEU A 530 14.84 -10.12 -11.64
N GLU A 531 15.37 -10.24 -12.87
CA GLU A 531 15.85 -11.53 -13.40
C GLU A 531 17.01 -12.07 -12.56
N GLY A 532 17.99 -11.24 -12.20
CA GLY A 532 19.11 -11.66 -11.34
C GLY A 532 18.68 -12.02 -9.91
N LEU A 533 17.81 -11.20 -9.29
CA LEU A 533 17.27 -11.48 -7.97
C LEU A 533 16.44 -12.77 -7.95
N ALA A 534 15.69 -13.06 -9.01
CA ALA A 534 14.95 -14.32 -9.14
C ALA A 534 15.90 -15.53 -9.19
N ASP A 535 17.03 -15.41 -9.89
CA ASP A 535 18.04 -16.46 -9.97
C ASP A 535 18.72 -16.68 -8.61
N ASP A 536 19.05 -15.61 -7.89
CA ASP A 536 19.61 -15.67 -6.53
C ASP A 536 18.64 -16.33 -5.55
N LEU A 537 17.35 -15.98 -5.60
CA LEU A 537 16.31 -16.59 -4.77
C LEU A 537 16.12 -18.08 -5.10
N LEU A 538 16.19 -18.48 -6.38
CA LEU A 538 16.14 -19.89 -6.78
C LEU A 538 17.33 -20.67 -6.23
N TYR A 539 18.53 -20.09 -6.31
CA TYR A 539 19.73 -20.69 -5.74
C TYR A 539 19.60 -20.91 -4.23
N LEU A 540 19.10 -19.91 -3.50
CA LEU A 540 18.87 -20.01 -2.05
C LEU A 540 17.79 -21.04 -1.71
N ALA A 541 16.65 -21.01 -2.40
CA ALA A 541 15.53 -21.94 -2.16
C ALA A 541 15.91 -23.41 -2.33
N ARG A 542 16.87 -23.71 -3.23
CA ARG A 542 17.38 -25.08 -3.44
C ARG A 542 18.42 -25.53 -2.42
N ARG A 543 19.07 -24.61 -1.70
CA ARG A 543 20.11 -24.93 -0.70
C ARG A 543 19.58 -25.20 0.70
N GLU A 544 18.46 -24.57 1.07
CA GLU A 544 17.86 -24.73 2.38
C GLU A 544 17.38 -26.14 2.77
N PRO A 545 16.93 -27.03 1.87
CA PRO A 545 16.58 -28.39 2.28
C PRO A 545 17.73 -29.17 2.94
N GLU A 546 19.00 -28.78 2.74
CA GLU A 546 20.15 -29.48 3.32
C GLU A 546 20.43 -29.12 4.80
N ARG A 547 19.87 -28.03 5.34
CA ARG A 547 20.14 -27.60 6.74
C ARG A 547 19.10 -28.06 7.77
N GLY A 548 17.96 -28.62 7.32
CA GLY A 548 16.88 -29.10 8.20
C GLY A 548 17.03 -30.54 8.72
N GLY A 549 18.00 -31.29 8.20
CA GLY A 549 18.30 -32.66 8.64
C GLY A 549 19.22 -32.66 9.86
N SER A 550 18.67 -32.44 11.07
CA SER A 550 19.33 -32.93 12.28
C SER A 550 19.26 -34.45 12.27
N GLY A 551 20.21 -35.07 11.58
CA GLY A 551 20.47 -36.50 11.67
C GLY A 551 20.88 -36.82 13.09
N ILE A 552 19.93 -37.24 13.91
CA ILE A 552 20.21 -38.08 15.06
C ILE A 552 20.76 -39.38 14.48
N PRO A 553 22.04 -39.74 14.70
CA PRO A 553 22.54 -41.03 14.24
C PRO A 553 21.74 -42.14 14.93
N PRO A 554 21.39 -43.23 14.23
CA PRO A 554 20.75 -44.37 14.88
C PRO A 554 21.68 -44.85 16.00
N GLY A 555 21.17 -44.83 17.24
CA GLY A 555 21.89 -45.32 18.40
C GLY A 555 22.31 -46.79 18.20
N PRO A 556 23.40 -47.22 18.84
CA PRO A 556 23.96 -48.55 18.62
C PRO A 556 22.91 -49.61 19.01
N THR A 557 22.61 -50.49 18.07
CA THR A 557 21.83 -51.70 18.32
C THR A 557 22.62 -52.57 19.30
N ALA A 558 22.08 -52.74 20.51
CA ALA A 558 22.59 -53.69 21.48
C ALA A 558 22.48 -55.11 20.90
N SER A 559 23.62 -55.79 20.84
CA SER A 559 23.74 -57.25 20.66
C SER A 559 23.69 -57.92 22.01
#